data_AF-A0AAD1CIR6-F1
#
_entry.id   AF-A0AAD1CIR6-F1
#
_cell.length_a   1.000
_cell.length_b   1.000
_cell.length_c   1.000
_cell.angle_alpha   90.00
_cell.angle_beta   90.00
_cell.angle_gamma   90.00
#
_symmetry.space_group_name_H-M   'P 1'
#
loop_
_entity.id
_entity.type
_entity.pdbx_description
1 polymer ?
#
loop_
_entity_poly.entity_id
_entity_poly.type
_entity_poly.pdbx_seq_one_letter_code
_entity_poly.pdbx_strand_id
1 'polypeptide(L)'
;MGSLPKDLDKSRYELEQYRQELVDHFARSAELLDNVAKDYSKLYEHMAKTSTELMPNLPAQDNPFAHRINNLTAVKAEHSDDETQDQPRDYANGATGLFSGKTEDKSEVASEPEKAPEAKVAS
;
A
#
# COMPACT_ATOMS: atom_id res chain seq x y z
N MET A 1 34.97 41.40 -37.13
CA MET A 1 34.41 40.07 -37.44
C MET A 1 34.41 39.19 -36.17
N GLY A 2 33.69 39.59 -35.11
CA GLY A 2 33.81 38.97 -33.79
C GLY A 2 32.54 38.98 -32.92
N SER A 3 31.37 39.14 -33.53
CA SER A 3 30.07 39.15 -32.84
C SER A 3 29.43 37.76 -32.75
N LEU A 4 29.54 36.92 -33.79
CA LEU A 4 28.87 35.60 -33.83
C LEU A 4 29.13 34.70 -32.62
N PRO A 5 30.37 34.52 -32.12
CA PRO A 5 30.62 33.67 -30.95
C PRO A 5 29.95 34.22 -29.69
N LYS A 6 30.01 35.54 -29.51
CA LYS A 6 29.39 36.23 -28.36
C LYS A 6 27.87 36.15 -28.41
N ASP A 7 27.29 36.26 -29.61
CA ASP A 7 25.85 36.14 -29.82
C ASP A 7 25.37 34.70 -29.53
N LEU A 8 26.16 33.69 -29.90
CA LEU A 8 25.90 32.28 -29.56
C LEU A 8 25.96 32.03 -28.05
N ASP A 9 26.99 32.53 -27.38
CA ASP A 9 27.15 32.37 -25.92
C ASP A 9 26.00 33.06 -25.17
N LYS A 10 25.60 34.25 -25.62
CA LYS A 10 24.46 34.99 -25.07
C LYS A 10 23.15 34.22 -25.24
N SER A 11 22.89 33.70 -26.45
CA SER A 11 21.68 32.91 -26.70
C SER A 11 21.63 31.63 -25.86
N ARG A 12 22.76 30.95 -25.67
CA ARG A 12 22.84 29.79 -24.77
C ARG A 12 22.54 30.13 -23.33
N TYR A 13 23.07 31.26 -22.85
CA TYR A 13 22.81 31.74 -21.51
C TYR A 13 21.32 32.07 -21.31
N GLU A 14 20.70 32.79 -22.24
CA GLU A 14 19.26 33.11 -22.19
C GLU A 14 18.39 31.85 -22.20
N LEU A 15 18.78 30.84 -22.98
CA LEU A 15 18.04 29.57 -23.05
C LEU A 15 18.13 28.77 -21.74
N GLU A 16 19.29 28.79 -21.09
CA GLU A 16 19.46 28.16 -19.78
C GLU A 16 18.67 28.90 -18.69
N GLN A 17 18.66 30.24 -18.71
CA GLN A 17 17.82 31.03 -17.81
C GLN A 17 16.33 30.70 -18.00
N TYR A 18 15.86 30.65 -19.24
CA TYR A 18 14.47 30.29 -19.53
C TYR A 18 14.14 28.87 -19.07
N ARG A 19 15.07 27.92 -19.21
CA ARG A 19 14.92 26.57 -18.69
C ARG A 19 14.74 26.57 -17.18
N GLN A 20 15.54 27.36 -16.45
CA GLN A 20 15.41 27.50 -15.00
C GLN A 20 14.07 28.11 -14.61
N GLU A 21 13.65 29.19 -15.27
CA GLU A 21 12.33 29.81 -15.02
C GLU A 21 11.17 28.84 -15.26
N LEU A 22 11.25 27.98 -16.28
CA LEU A 22 10.26 26.94 -16.53
C LEU A 22 10.24 25.89 -15.41
N VAL A 23 11.40 25.45 -14.94
CA VAL A 23 11.49 24.49 -13.83
C VAL A 23 10.85 25.08 -12.57
N ASP A 24 11.16 26.33 -12.24
CA ASP A 24 10.57 27.02 -11.10
C ASP A 24 9.06 27.21 -11.25
N HIS A 25 8.59 27.50 -12.46
CA HIS A 25 7.16 27.61 -12.76
C HIS A 25 6.41 26.29 -12.54
N PHE A 26 6.97 25.17 -13.02
CA PHE A 26 6.38 23.85 -12.81
C PHE A 26 6.42 23.44 -11.34
N ALA A 27 7.51 23.74 -10.61
CA ALA A 27 7.60 23.48 -9.17
C ALA A 27 6.48 24.22 -8.40
N ARG A 28 6.32 25.53 -8.64
CA ARG A 28 5.25 26.32 -8.02
C ARG A 28 3.85 25.83 -8.43
N SER A 29 3.68 25.44 -9.69
CA SER A 29 2.39 24.92 -10.18
C SER A 29 2.04 23.58 -9.53
N ALA A 30 3.02 22.71 -9.29
CA ALA A 30 2.84 21.45 -8.59
C ALA A 30 2.44 21.67 -7.12
N GLU A 31 3.06 22.64 -6.43
CA GLU A 31 2.66 23.03 -5.07
C GLU A 31 1.22 23.55 -5.00
N LEU A 32 0.83 24.39 -5.96
CA LEU A 32 -0.55 24.88 -6.05
C LEU A 32 -1.54 23.74 -6.27
N LEU A 33 -1.23 22.80 -7.18
CA LEU A 33 -2.08 21.64 -7.44
C LEU A 33 -2.20 20.73 -6.22
N ASP A 34 -1.11 20.51 -5.49
CA ASP A 34 -1.10 19.74 -4.24
C ASP A 34 -1.99 20.39 -3.18
N ASN A 35 -1.95 21.71 -3.05
CA ASN A 35 -2.84 22.46 -2.16
C ASN A 35 -4.31 22.32 -2.56
N VAL A 36 -4.63 22.44 -3.85
CA VAL A 36 -6.00 22.23 -4.37
C VAL A 36 -6.48 20.82 -4.09
N ALA A 37 -5.65 19.80 -4.31
CA ALA A 37 -5.99 18.41 -4.03
C ALA A 37 -6.26 18.16 -2.53
N LYS A 38 -5.45 18.75 -1.65
CA LYS A 38 -5.64 18.70 -0.19
C LYS A 38 -6.95 19.36 0.22
N ASP A 39 -7.23 20.56 -0.29
CA ASP A 39 -8.43 21.29 0.10
C ASP A 39 -9.70 20.67 -0.48
N TYR A 40 -9.64 20.11 -1.69
CA TYR A 40 -10.73 19.32 -2.25
C TYR A 40 -11.05 18.09 -1.40
N SER A 41 -10.01 17.39 -0.91
CA SER A 41 -10.18 16.23 -0.03
C SER A 41 -10.85 16.60 1.31
N LYS A 42 -10.41 17.70 1.93
CA LYS A 42 -11.02 18.22 3.17
C LYS A 42 -12.48 18.63 2.96
N LEU A 43 -12.77 19.31 1.86
CA LEU A 43 -14.13 19.71 1.53
C LEU A 43 -15.03 18.48 1.40
N TYR A 44 -14.57 17.46 0.67
CA TYR A 44 -15.33 16.24 0.51
C TYR A 44 -15.57 15.52 1.84
N GLU A 45 -14.55 15.39 2.68
CA GLU A 45 -14.68 14.80 4.02
C GLU A 45 -15.70 15.54 4.87
N HIS A 46 -15.66 16.87 4.87
CA HIS A 46 -16.64 17.70 5.57
C HIS A 46 -18.06 17.47 5.04
N MET A 47 -18.26 17.41 3.72
CA MET A 47 -19.58 17.15 3.12
C MET A 47 -20.08 15.73 3.44
N ALA A 48 -19.21 14.72 3.38
CA ALA A 48 -19.56 13.36 3.76
C ALA A 48 -19.98 13.24 5.23
N LYS A 49 -19.25 13.90 6.13
CA LYS A 49 -19.56 13.93 7.56
C LYS A 49 -20.90 14.64 7.81
N THR A 50 -21.06 15.86 7.30
CA THR A 50 -22.29 16.64 7.47
C THR A 50 -23.51 15.96 6.86
N SER A 51 -23.36 15.31 5.69
CA SER A 51 -24.44 14.53 5.09
C SER A 51 -24.88 13.37 5.97
N THR A 52 -23.95 12.70 6.65
CA THR A 52 -24.28 11.58 7.56
C THR A 52 -24.95 12.07 8.84
N GLU A 53 -24.50 13.21 9.37
CA GLU A 53 -25.07 13.84 10.57
C GLU A 53 -26.49 14.38 10.33
N LEU A 54 -26.72 15.04 9.19
CA LEU A 54 -28.02 15.64 8.87
C LEU A 54 -29.04 14.63 8.34
N MET A 55 -28.57 13.55 7.71
CA MET A 55 -29.44 12.54 7.09
C MET A 55 -29.05 11.11 7.51
N PRO A 56 -29.16 10.77 8.81
CA PRO A 56 -28.66 9.49 9.35
C PRO A 56 -29.43 8.26 8.84
N ASN A 57 -30.66 8.44 8.35
CA ASN A 57 -31.51 7.36 7.83
C ASN A 57 -31.52 7.26 6.30
N LEU A 58 -30.73 8.11 5.61
CA LEU A 58 -30.66 8.06 4.15
C LEU A 58 -29.82 6.84 3.73
N PRO A 59 -30.33 5.96 2.84
CA PRO A 59 -29.55 4.85 2.33
C PRO A 59 -28.25 5.35 1.68
N ALA A 60 -27.14 4.64 1.88
CA ALA A 60 -25.85 5.04 1.33
C ALA A 60 -25.84 5.15 -0.21
N GLN A 61 -26.74 4.42 -0.90
CA GLN A 61 -26.91 4.50 -2.35
C GLN A 61 -27.48 5.85 -2.82
N ASP A 62 -28.24 6.52 -1.96
CA ASP A 62 -28.88 7.81 -2.26
C ASP A 62 -28.03 9.00 -1.78
N ASN A 63 -26.94 8.74 -1.05
CA ASN A 63 -26.04 9.78 -0.56
C ASN A 63 -24.85 9.96 -1.53
N PRO A 64 -24.74 11.11 -2.23
CA PRO A 64 -23.66 11.36 -3.19
C PRO A 64 -22.28 11.47 -2.52
N PHE A 65 -22.22 11.63 -1.19
CA PHE A 65 -20.99 11.71 -0.41
C PHE A 65 -20.67 10.42 0.35
N ALA A 66 -21.43 9.33 0.17
CA ALA A 66 -21.20 8.07 0.88
C ALA A 66 -19.90 7.36 0.47
N HIS A 67 -19.45 7.54 -0.78
CA HIS A 67 -18.23 6.91 -1.28
C HIS A 67 -17.01 7.76 -0.95
N ARG A 68 -16.16 7.35 0.01
CA ARG A 68 -14.93 8.10 0.32
C ARG A 68 -14.00 8.20 -0.89
N ILE A 69 -13.49 9.40 -1.16
CA ILE A 69 -12.39 9.68 -2.12
C ILE A 69 -11.04 9.17 -1.57
N ASN A 70 -11.00 7.97 -0.96
CA ASN A 70 -9.73 7.35 -0.59
C ASN A 70 -8.99 6.76 -1.80
N ASN A 71 -9.63 6.74 -2.97
CA ASN A 71 -9.03 6.17 -4.19
C ASN A 71 -8.17 7.17 -4.98
N LEU A 72 -8.09 8.45 -4.59
CA LEU A 72 -7.30 9.44 -5.33
C LEU A 72 -5.81 9.48 -4.88
N THR A 73 -5.50 8.95 -3.70
CA THR A 73 -4.13 8.80 -3.18
C THR A 73 -3.39 7.55 -3.67
N ALA A 74 -4.08 6.62 -4.37
CA ALA A 74 -3.46 5.40 -4.88
C ALA A 74 -2.37 5.65 -5.93
N VAL A 75 -2.36 6.82 -6.60
CA VAL A 75 -1.32 7.18 -7.58
C VAL A 75 0.03 7.49 -6.92
N LYS A 76 0.11 7.64 -5.60
CA LYS A 76 1.37 7.88 -4.87
C LYS A 76 2.09 6.59 -4.43
N ALA A 77 1.48 5.41 -4.60
CA ALA A 77 2.00 4.16 -4.04
C ALA A 77 2.70 3.22 -5.05
N GLU A 78 2.75 3.56 -6.34
CA GLU A 78 3.40 2.75 -7.38
C GLU A 78 4.89 3.13 -7.55
N HIS A 79 5.59 3.35 -6.45
CA HIS A 79 7.05 3.26 -6.34
C HIS A 79 7.37 2.60 -5.00
N SER A 80 6.83 1.40 -4.81
CA SER A 80 7.45 0.42 -3.93
C SER A 80 8.30 -0.47 -4.84
N ASP A 81 9.55 -0.05 -5.02
CA ASP A 81 10.61 -0.90 -5.55
C ASP A 81 10.56 -2.26 -4.81
N ASP A 82 10.43 -3.31 -5.61
CA ASP A 82 11.24 -4.52 -5.53
C ASP A 82 11.83 -4.85 -4.17
N GLU A 83 11.11 -5.63 -3.34
CA GLU A 83 11.73 -6.50 -2.35
C GLU A 83 10.76 -7.66 -2.08
N THR A 84 10.53 -8.51 -3.10
CA THR A 84 10.27 -9.92 -2.80
C THR A 84 11.56 -10.47 -2.19
N GLN A 85 11.76 -10.24 -0.89
CA GLN A 85 12.72 -10.99 -0.09
C GLN A 85 12.24 -12.44 -0.03
N ASP A 86 12.50 -13.18 -1.11
CA ASP A 86 12.56 -14.62 -1.07
C ASP A 86 13.64 -14.98 -0.04
N GLN A 87 13.19 -15.32 1.16
CA GLN A 87 14.05 -15.89 2.19
C GLN A 87 14.84 -17.05 1.59
N PRO A 88 16.15 -17.16 1.87
CA PRO A 88 16.97 -18.19 1.26
C PRO A 88 16.34 -19.55 1.54
N ARG A 89 15.98 -20.24 0.45
CA ARG A 89 15.50 -21.62 0.53
C ARG A 89 16.60 -22.43 1.18
N ASP A 90 16.43 -22.78 2.46
CA ASP A 90 17.28 -23.75 3.14
C ASP A 90 17.08 -25.09 2.45
N TYR A 91 17.91 -25.33 1.43
CA TYR A 91 18.05 -26.58 0.72
C TYR A 91 18.67 -27.62 1.66
N ALA A 92 17.90 -28.11 2.63
CA ALA A 92 18.11 -29.43 3.22
C ALA A 92 17.51 -30.49 2.29
N ASN A 93 17.91 -30.44 1.02
CA ASN A 93 17.69 -31.53 0.08
C ASN A 93 18.88 -32.48 0.22
N GLY A 94 18.69 -33.57 0.94
CA GLY A 94 19.68 -34.65 0.94
C GLY A 94 19.61 -35.48 2.20
N ALA A 95 18.96 -36.64 2.11
CA ALA A 95 19.24 -37.76 2.99
C ALA A 95 20.74 -38.07 2.88
N THR A 96 21.54 -37.55 3.82
CA THR A 96 22.98 -37.79 3.85
C THR A 96 23.24 -39.02 4.72
N GLY A 97 23.93 -39.99 4.14
CA GLY A 97 24.66 -41.02 4.89
C GLY A 97 23.78 -42.03 5.63
N LEU A 98 23.40 -43.17 5.05
CA LEU A 98 24.30 -44.33 4.93
C LEU A 98 24.80 -44.81 6.33
N PHE A 99 24.09 -45.77 6.94
CA PHE A 99 24.46 -46.58 8.14
C PHE A 99 24.43 -45.89 9.52
N SER A 100 23.51 -46.24 10.44
CA SER A 100 23.58 -47.36 11.42
C SER A 100 22.32 -47.27 12.29
N GLY A 101 21.53 -48.28 12.69
CA GLY A 101 21.79 -49.68 13.02
C GLY A 101 21.68 -49.88 14.55
N LYS A 102 20.55 -50.43 15.05
CA LYS A 102 20.23 -50.88 16.46
C LYS A 102 20.03 -49.76 17.52
N THR A 103 19.17 -49.82 18.54
CA THR A 103 18.36 -50.86 19.25
C THR A 103 17.40 -50.16 20.25
N GLU A 104 16.21 -50.73 20.48
CA GLU A 104 15.44 -50.97 21.75
C GLU A 104 15.68 -50.02 22.97
N ASP A 105 14.69 -49.58 23.78
CA ASP A 105 13.74 -50.37 24.59
C ASP A 105 12.79 -49.43 25.42
N LYS A 106 11.58 -49.94 25.76
CA LYS A 106 10.64 -49.67 26.89
C LYS A 106 10.13 -48.25 27.22
N SER A 107 8.84 -48.01 27.54
CA SER A 107 7.84 -48.76 28.35
C SER A 107 6.43 -48.14 28.10
N GLU A 108 5.36 -48.93 27.84
CA GLU A 108 4.32 -49.42 28.79
C GLU A 108 3.44 -48.27 29.37
N VAL A 109 2.09 -48.24 29.40
CA VAL A 109 1.02 -49.26 29.45
C VAL A 109 -0.31 -48.63 28.96
N ALA A 110 -1.14 -49.46 28.31
CA ALA A 110 -2.59 -49.35 28.09
C ALA A 110 -3.41 -49.03 29.38
N SER A 111 -4.71 -48.76 29.47
CA SER A 111 -5.89 -48.92 28.62
C SER A 111 -7.07 -48.24 29.33
N GLU A 112 -8.00 -47.68 28.56
CA GLU A 112 -9.39 -47.27 28.89
C GLU A 112 -10.23 -48.45 29.45
N PRO A 113 -11.44 -48.25 30.04
CA PRO A 113 -12.65 -48.05 29.20
C PRO A 113 -13.89 -47.30 29.79
N GLU A 114 -14.62 -46.65 28.88
CA GLU A 114 -16.07 -46.74 28.58
C GLU A 114 -17.18 -46.66 29.69
N LYS A 115 -18.14 -45.70 29.56
CA LYS A 115 -19.56 -45.90 29.11
C LYS A 115 -20.59 -44.92 29.75
N ALA A 116 -21.54 -44.44 28.92
CA ALA A 116 -22.68 -43.52 29.17
C ALA A 116 -23.89 -44.18 29.92
N PRO A 117 -25.04 -43.50 30.20
CA PRO A 117 -26.04 -43.13 29.15
C PRO A 117 -26.95 -41.87 29.36
N GLU A 118 -27.53 -41.45 28.24
CA GLU A 118 -28.81 -40.78 27.87
C GLU A 118 -29.78 -40.09 28.86
N ALA A 119 -30.36 -38.93 28.45
CA ALA A 119 -31.80 -38.68 28.12
C ALA A 119 -32.11 -37.15 28.08
N LYS A 120 -32.42 -36.53 26.93
CA LYS A 120 -33.73 -36.29 26.26
C LYS A 120 -34.65 -35.17 26.84
N VAL A 121 -34.77 -34.11 26.05
CA VAL A 121 -35.93 -33.26 25.66
C VAL A 121 -36.94 -32.66 26.68
N ALA A 122 -37.11 -31.34 26.53
CA ALA A 122 -38.35 -30.55 26.49
C ALA A 122 -39.55 -30.94 27.37
N SER A 123 -39.92 -30.07 28.30
CA SER A 123 -41.01 -29.10 28.12
C SER A 123 -41.04 -28.08 29.26
#